data_AF-A0AAV2IUZ4-F1
#
_entry.id   AF-A0AAV2IUZ4-F1
#
_cell.length_a   1.000
_cell.length_b   1.000
_cell.length_c   1.000
_cell.angle_alpha   90.00
_cell.angle_beta   90.00
_cell.angle_gamma   90.00
#
_symmetry.space_group_name_H-M   'P 1'
#
loop_
_entity.id
_entity.type
_entity.pdbx_description
1 polymer ?
#
loop_
_entity_poly.entity_id
_entity_poly.type
_entity_poly.pdbx_seq_one_letter_code
_entity_poly.pdbx_strand_id
1 'polypeptide(L)'
;MLLGPLELADPVVHWSRWRALAALIIATVLMACCADLSIQNIEPMLTHSSISQYFIGVTLLAMVPELPEIVNGIQFALQNNISLSLEVGSCIAVQVCMIQIPLLILFNAFYDVGFVLLFSDIHLWASIFSVILVNYIFMDGKCDYFQGTALVVVYLILMALYFFAPSPRSCPST
;
A
#
# COMPACT_ATOMS: atom_id res chain seq x y z
N MET A 1 45.32 -14.39 15.82
CA MET A 1 44.00 -15.00 16.07
C MET A 1 43.02 -13.85 16.29
N LEU A 2 42.52 -13.27 15.18
CA LEU A 2 41.10 -13.22 14.76
C LEU A 2 40.23 -12.38 15.72
N LEU A 3 39.61 -11.25 15.37
CA LEU A 3 39.14 -10.70 14.09
C LEU A 3 39.31 -9.16 14.07
N GLY A 4 39.63 -8.59 12.90
CA GLY A 4 39.44 -7.16 12.64
C GLY A 4 37.95 -6.83 12.49
N PRO A 5 37.51 -5.60 12.78
CA PRO A 5 36.14 -5.19 12.51
C PRO A 5 35.95 -5.19 10.99
N LEU A 6 35.19 -6.18 10.52
CA LEU A 6 34.76 -6.31 9.14
C LEU A 6 33.65 -5.26 8.94
N GLU A 7 34.04 -4.00 8.82
CA GLU A 7 33.16 -2.93 8.36
C GLU A 7 32.96 -3.15 6.86
N LEU A 8 31.97 -3.98 6.54
CA LEU A 8 31.36 -4.10 5.23
C LEU A 8 30.71 -2.77 4.86
N ALA A 9 31.54 -1.80 4.47
CA ALA A 9 31.08 -0.67 3.69
C ALA A 9 30.61 -1.24 2.35
N ASP A 10 29.30 -1.46 2.22
CA ASP A 10 28.70 -1.83 0.94
C ASP A 10 29.17 -0.78 -0.09
N PRO A 11 29.85 -1.18 -1.17
CA PRO A 11 30.28 -0.22 -2.18
C PRO A 11 29.02 0.42 -2.74
N VAL A 12 28.83 1.71 -2.47
CA VAL A 12 27.71 2.48 -3.01
C VAL A 12 27.92 2.54 -4.52
N VAL A 13 27.35 1.57 -5.25
CA VAL A 13 27.55 1.45 -6.69
C VAL A 13 26.87 2.65 -7.32
N HIS A 14 27.65 3.66 -7.70
CA HIS A 14 27.15 4.80 -8.44
C HIS A 14 26.86 4.35 -9.87
N TRP A 15 25.62 3.92 -10.11
CA TRP A 15 25.15 3.63 -11.45
C TRP A 15 25.13 4.92 -12.27
N SER A 16 25.64 4.85 -13.50
CA SER A 16 25.44 5.93 -14.47
C SER A 16 23.94 6.21 -14.59
N ARG A 17 23.56 7.49 -14.67
CA ARG A 17 22.16 7.94 -14.78
C ARG A 17 21.38 7.16 -15.85
N TRP A 18 22.06 6.82 -16.95
CA TRP A 18 21.51 6.01 -18.03
C TRP A 18 21.21 4.56 -17.66
N ARG A 19 22.06 3.92 -16.84
CA ARG A 19 21.81 2.56 -16.34
C ARG A 19 20.66 2.54 -15.34
N ALA A 20 20.58 3.55 -14.47
CA ALA A 20 19.47 3.70 -13.52
C ALA A 20 18.14 3.92 -14.25
N LEU A 21 18.12 4.80 -15.27
CA LEU A 21 16.93 5.06 -16.08
C LEU A 21 16.49 3.82 -16.87
N ALA A 22 17.44 3.09 -17.47
CA ALA A 22 17.13 1.84 -18.16
C ALA A 22 16.54 0.79 -17.19
N ALA A 23 17.11 0.64 -16.00
CA ALA A 23 16.60 -0.28 -14.99
C ALA A 23 15.19 0.12 -14.52
N LEU A 24 14.94 1.41 -14.30
CA LEU A 24 13.62 1.91 -13.91
C LEU A 24 12.56 1.58 -14.97
N ILE A 25 12.84 1.88 -16.24
CA ILE A 25 11.90 1.60 -17.34
C ILE A 25 11.61 0.10 -17.45
N ILE A 26 12.65 -0.75 -17.37
CA ILE A 26 12.49 -2.20 -17.42
C ILE A 26 11.65 -2.68 -16.23
N ALA A 27 11.92 -2.19 -15.02
CA ALA A 27 11.16 -2.55 -13.83
C ALA A 27 9.68 -2.11 -13.96
N THR A 28 9.41 -0.91 -14.46
CA THR A 28 8.04 -0.43 -14.69
C THR A 28 7.28 -1.31 -15.68
N VAL A 29 7.91 -1.71 -16.80
CA VAL A 29 7.27 -2.59 -17.80
C VAL A 29 7.01 -3.98 -17.21
N LEU A 30 7.97 -4.53 -16.45
CA LEU A 30 7.80 -5.82 -15.79
C LEU A 30 6.67 -5.77 -14.74
N MET A 31 6.61 -4.71 -13.92
CA MET A 31 5.53 -4.52 -12.96
C MET A 31 4.16 -4.40 -13.65
N ALA A 32 4.07 -3.68 -14.77
CA ALA A 32 2.84 -3.59 -15.55
C ALA A 32 2.40 -4.95 -16.10
N CYS A 33 3.34 -5.76 -16.61
CA CYS A 33 3.06 -7.13 -17.07
C CYS A 33 2.60 -8.04 -15.92
N CYS A 34 3.25 -7.95 -14.75
CA CYS A 34 2.82 -8.68 -13.56
C CYS A 34 1.42 -8.26 -13.10
N ALA A 35 1.10 -6.97 -13.11
CA ALA A 35 -0.22 -6.48 -12.73
C ALA A 35 -1.32 -7.02 -13.67
N ASP A 36 -1.07 -7.03 -14.99
CA ASP A 36 -1.99 -7.58 -15.98
C ASP A 36 -2.23 -9.08 -15.76
N LEU A 37 -1.16 -9.85 -15.55
CA LEU A 37 -1.24 -11.28 -15.20
C LEU A 37 -2.01 -11.50 -13.88
N SER A 38 -1.77 -10.69 -12.84
CA SER A 38 -2.48 -10.82 -11.57
C SER A 38 -3.99 -10.60 -11.72
N ILE A 39 -4.41 -9.61 -12.52
CA ILE A 39 -5.82 -9.33 -12.78
C ILE A 39 -6.48 -10.50 -13.52
N GLN A 40 -5.82 -11.02 -14.57
CA GLN A 40 -6.33 -12.17 -15.34
C GLN A 40 -6.51 -13.43 -14.48
N ASN A 41 -5.68 -13.63 -13.45
CA ASN A 41 -5.81 -14.78 -12.54
C ASN A 41 -6.89 -14.57 -11.47
N ILE A 42 -7.20 -13.32 -11.10
CA ILE A 42 -8.18 -13.03 -10.04
C ILE A 42 -9.62 -13.21 -10.52
N GLU A 43 -9.97 -12.80 -11.75
CA GLU A 43 -11.33 -12.98 -12.30
C GLU A 43 -11.89 -14.41 -12.19
N PRO A 44 -11.17 -15.48 -12.63
CA PRO A 44 -11.67 -16.84 -12.48
C PRO A 44 -11.72 -17.29 -11.01
N MET A 45 -10.81 -16.82 -10.15
CA MET A 45 -10.83 -17.15 -8.72
C MET A 45 -12.07 -16.59 -8.02
N LEU A 46 -12.53 -15.40 -8.42
CA LEU A 46 -13.74 -14.78 -7.87
C LEU A 46 -15.03 -15.52 -8.27
N THR A 47 -15.01 -16.21 -9.42
CA THR A 47 -16.16 -16.99 -9.90
C THR A 47 -16.35 -18.29 -9.11
N HIS A 48 -15.26 -18.83 -8.54
CA HIS A 48 -15.27 -20.10 -7.79
C HIS A 48 -15.16 -19.94 -6.27
N SER A 49 -14.93 -18.73 -5.77
CA SER A 49 -14.71 -18.45 -4.35
C SER A 49 -15.88 -17.68 -3.75
N SER A 50 -16.19 -17.94 -2.48
CA SER A 50 -17.17 -17.19 -1.68
C SER A 50 -16.64 -15.83 -1.20
N ILE A 51 -15.45 -15.40 -1.64
CA ILE A 51 -14.78 -14.18 -1.21
C ILE A 51 -15.16 -13.02 -2.13
N SER A 52 -15.54 -11.89 -1.54
CA SER A 52 -15.92 -10.69 -2.28
C SER A 52 -14.75 -10.12 -3.10
N GLN A 53 -15.00 -9.82 -4.38
CA GLN A 53 -14.06 -9.10 -5.27
C GLN A 53 -13.55 -7.81 -4.64
N TYR A 54 -14.43 -7.14 -3.90
CA TYR A 54 -14.14 -5.90 -3.23
C TYR A 54 -13.10 -6.06 -2.10
N PHE A 55 -13.14 -7.17 -1.36
CA PHE A 55 -12.17 -7.46 -0.30
C PHE A 55 -10.77 -7.72 -0.87
N ILE A 56 -10.69 -8.52 -1.93
CA ILE A 56 -9.41 -8.85 -2.61
C ILE A 56 -8.81 -7.59 -3.23
N GLY A 57 -9.63 -6.73 -3.84
CA GLY A 57 -9.19 -5.46 -4.40
C GLY A 57 -8.58 -4.53 -3.34
N VAL A 58 -9.30 -4.29 -2.24
CA VAL A 58 -8.85 -3.30 -1.24
C VAL A 58 -7.75 -3.85 -0.32
N THR A 59 -7.68 -5.17 -0.11
CA THR A 59 -6.68 -5.74 0.81
C THR A 59 -5.44 -6.20 0.04
N LEU A 60 -5.61 -7.12 -0.92
CA LEU A 60 -4.49 -7.80 -1.56
C LEU A 60 -3.92 -6.95 -2.69
N LEU A 61 -4.76 -6.46 -3.61
CA LEU A 61 -4.29 -5.66 -4.74
C LEU A 61 -3.75 -4.29 -4.32
N ALA A 62 -4.31 -3.67 -3.27
CA ALA A 62 -3.81 -2.40 -2.76
C ALA A 62 -2.51 -2.54 -1.95
N MET A 63 -2.28 -3.68 -1.28
CA MET A 63 -1.09 -3.87 -0.46
C MET A 63 0.15 -4.20 -1.30
N VAL A 64 0.01 -5.03 -2.34
CA VAL A 64 1.15 -5.55 -3.14
C VAL A 64 2.09 -4.45 -3.66
N PRO A 65 1.60 -3.34 -4.26
CA PRO A 65 2.47 -2.28 -4.77
C PRO A 65 3.26 -1.56 -3.68
N GLU A 66 2.73 -1.50 -2.46
CA GLU A 66 3.30 -0.76 -1.33
C GLU A 66 4.27 -1.62 -0.49
N LEU A 67 4.33 -2.93 -0.74
CA LEU A 67 5.17 -3.86 0.02
C LEU A 67 6.66 -3.51 0.01
N PRO A 68 7.30 -3.16 -1.14
CA PRO A 68 8.71 -2.82 -1.16
C PRO A 68 9.04 -1.63 -0.25
N GLU A 69 8.19 -0.62 -0.23
CA GLU A 69 8.31 0.58 0.58
C GLU A 69 8.08 0.28 2.07
N ILE A 70 7.08 -0.56 2.40
CA ILE A 70 6.86 -1.06 3.76
C ILE A 70 8.11 -1.80 4.26
N VAL A 71 8.69 -2.68 3.43
CA VAL A 71 9.90 -3.43 3.77
C VAL A 71 11.09 -2.49 3.98
N ASN A 72 11.26 -1.47 3.13
CA ASN A 72 12.30 -0.45 3.31
C ASN A 72 12.08 0.36 4.59
N GLY A 73 10.84 0.74 4.90
CA GLY A 73 10.48 1.41 6.16
C GLY A 73 10.86 0.57 7.39
N ILE A 74 10.51 -0.72 7.38
CA ILE A 74 10.88 -1.66 8.46
C ILE A 74 12.40 -1.76 8.58
N GLN A 75 13.15 -1.81 7.47
CA GLN A 75 14.61 -1.81 7.52
C GLN A 75 15.17 -0.55 8.18
N PHE A 76 14.64 0.63 7.86
CA PHE A 76 15.04 1.87 8.54
C PHE A 76 14.70 1.85 10.03
N ALA A 77 13.56 1.28 10.41
CA ALA A 77 13.19 1.13 11.81
C ALA A 77 14.15 0.18 12.56
N LEU A 78 14.54 -0.94 11.95
CA LEU A 78 15.51 -1.89 12.50
C LEU A 78 16.92 -1.29 12.65
N GLN A 79 17.26 -0.30 11.80
CA GLN A 79 18.50 0.47 11.90
C GLN A 79 18.44 1.58 12.96
N ASN A 80 17.45 1.56 13.87
CA ASN A 80 17.18 2.62 14.86
C ASN A 80 16.86 3.99 14.25
N ASN A 81 16.43 4.05 12.98
CA ASN A 81 16.05 5.28 12.32
C ASN A 81 14.53 5.38 12.14
N ILE A 82 13.84 5.48 13.28
CA ILE A 82 12.37 5.49 13.34
C ILE A 82 11.79 6.74 12.66
N SER A 83 12.46 7.89 12.76
CA SER A 83 12.01 9.13 12.10
C SER A 83 11.92 8.97 10.58
N LEU A 84 12.92 8.35 9.94
CA LEU A 84 12.86 8.06 8.50
C LEU A 84 11.77 7.05 8.16
N SER A 85 11.57 6.01 8.98
CA SER A 85 10.50 5.04 8.74
C SER A 85 9.11 5.70 8.79
N LEU A 86 8.90 6.63 9.72
CA LEU A 86 7.64 7.37 9.84
C LEU A 86 7.44 8.34 8.68
N GLU A 87 8.51 9.01 8.24
CA GLU A 87 8.48 9.91 7.09
C GLU A 87 8.09 9.16 5.80
N VAL A 88 8.69 7.99 5.55
CA VAL A 88 8.35 7.13 4.42
C VAL A 88 6.87 6.72 4.48
N GLY A 89 6.40 6.24 5.63
CA GLY A 89 5.00 5.82 5.79
C GLY A 89 3.98 6.95 5.59
N SER A 90 4.28 8.15 6.13
CA SER A 90 3.42 9.31 5.96
C SER A 90 3.41 9.80 4.50
N CYS A 91 4.57 9.78 3.84
CA CYS A 91 4.69 10.19 2.44
C CYS A 91 3.86 9.29 1.51
N ILE A 92 3.89 7.97 1.70
CA ILE A 92 3.09 7.01 0.93
C ILE A 92 1.60 7.36 1.00
N ALA A 93 1.07 7.54 2.22
CA ALA A 93 -0.35 7.85 2.41
C ALA A 93 -0.76 9.15 1.70
N VAL A 94 0.09 10.17 1.74
CA VAL A 94 -0.15 11.45 1.06
C VAL A 94 -0.02 11.32 -0.46
N GLN A 95 0.95 10.56 -0.95
CA GLN A 95 1.18 10.33 -2.39
C GLN A 95 -0.01 9.61 -3.03
N VAL A 96 -0.52 8.56 -2.39
CA VAL A 96 -1.70 7.84 -2.88
C VAL A 96 -2.92 8.79 -2.91
N CYS A 97 -3.16 9.53 -1.83
CA CYS A 97 -4.33 10.40 -1.71
C CYS A 97 -4.29 11.64 -2.61
N MET A 98 -3.15 12.34 -2.69
CA MET A 98 -3.03 13.64 -3.37
C MET A 98 -2.51 13.55 -4.79
N ILE A 99 -1.83 12.45 -5.17
CA ILE A 99 -1.26 12.30 -6.51
C ILE A 99 -1.95 11.18 -7.26
N GLN A 100 -1.96 9.96 -6.73
CA GLN A 100 -2.43 8.79 -7.48
C GLN A 100 -3.92 8.84 -7.79
N ILE A 101 -4.76 9.15 -6.80
CA ILE A 101 -6.22 9.25 -6.99
C ILE A 101 -6.59 10.37 -7.99
N PRO A 102 -6.10 11.63 -7.84
CA PRO A 102 -6.40 12.69 -8.80
C PRO A 102 -5.88 12.41 -10.20
N LEU A 103 -4.70 11.79 -10.34
CA LEU A 103 -4.16 11.40 -11.63
C LEU A 103 -5.09 10.40 -12.35
N LEU A 104 -5.65 9.45 -11.61
CA LEU A 104 -6.58 8.46 -12.16
C LEU A 104 -7.90 9.10 -12.61
N ILE A 105 -8.44 10.04 -11.83
CA ILE A 105 -9.64 10.82 -12.21
C ILE A 105 -9.36 11.66 -13.46
N LEU A 106 -8.19 12.31 -13.52
CA LEU A 106 -7.79 13.10 -14.67
C LEU A 106 -7.64 12.23 -15.92
N PHE A 107 -7.04 11.04 -15.78
CA PHE A 107 -6.95 10.08 -16.88
C PHE A 107 -8.33 9.63 -17.37
N ASN A 108 -9.25 9.35 -16.45
CA ASN A 108 -10.63 9.01 -16.78
C ASN A 108 -11.37 10.14 -17.54
N ALA A 109 -11.03 11.40 -17.28
CA ALA A 109 -11.59 12.53 -18.00
C ALA A 109 -11.13 12.62 -19.47
N PHE A 110 -9.93 12.12 -19.79
CA PHE A 110 -9.42 12.07 -21.17
C PHE A 110 -9.80 10.79 -21.90
N TYR A 111 -9.83 9.66 -21.18
CA TYR A 111 -10.15 8.35 -21.71
C TYR A 111 -11.17 7.71 -20.76
N ASP A 112 -12.41 7.51 -21.23
CA ASP A 112 -13.49 6.99 -20.40
C ASP A 112 -13.22 5.53 -20.02
N VAL A 113 -12.56 5.35 -18.88
CA VAL A 113 -12.32 4.05 -18.23
C VAL A 113 -13.41 3.73 -17.20
N GLY A 114 -14.44 4.58 -17.08
CA GLY A 114 -15.54 4.40 -16.13
C GLY A 114 -15.12 4.49 -14.65
N PHE A 115 -13.96 5.09 -14.34
CA PHE A 115 -13.51 5.23 -12.96
C PHE A 115 -14.23 6.37 -12.25
N VAL A 116 -15.09 6.01 -11.29
CA VAL A 116 -15.78 6.98 -10.43
C VAL A 116 -15.26 6.84 -9.01
N LEU A 117 -14.94 7.97 -8.37
CA LEU A 117 -14.52 7.99 -6.96
C LEU A 117 -15.71 7.76 -6.03
N LEU A 118 -16.28 6.55 -6.07
CA LEU A 118 -17.43 6.16 -5.25
C LEU A 118 -16.99 5.14 -4.19
N PHE A 119 -16.75 5.63 -2.98
CA PHE A 119 -16.45 4.77 -1.83
C PHE A 119 -17.75 4.29 -1.18
N SER A 120 -17.80 3.02 -0.80
CA SER A 120 -18.87 2.51 0.06
C SER A 120 -18.79 3.19 1.44
N ASP A 121 -19.94 3.41 2.08
CA ASP A 121 -20.01 4.07 3.40
C ASP A 121 -19.05 3.45 4.42
N ILE A 122 -18.92 2.12 4.42
CA ILE A 122 -18.04 1.40 5.35
C ILE A 122 -16.56 1.73 5.12
N HIS A 123 -16.13 1.98 3.87
CA HIS A 123 -14.76 2.39 3.56
C HIS A 123 -14.50 3.84 3.95
N LEU A 124 -15.48 4.70 3.74
CA LEU A 124 -15.35 6.10 4.09
C LEU A 124 -15.16 6.26 5.60
N TRP A 125 -16.01 5.60 6.41
CA TRP A 125 -15.89 5.62 7.87
C TRP A 125 -14.60 4.95 8.37
N ALA A 126 -14.23 3.79 7.81
CA ALA A 126 -13.00 3.09 8.19
C ALA A 126 -11.74 3.90 7.88
N SER A 127 -11.69 4.56 6.71
CA SER A 127 -10.57 5.41 6.31
C SER A 127 -10.43 6.64 7.22
N ILE A 128 -11.53 7.35 7.49
CA ILE A 128 -11.53 8.51 8.40
C ILE A 128 -11.05 8.08 9.80
N PHE A 129 -11.58 6.97 10.32
CA PHE A 129 -11.16 6.44 11.61
C PHE A 129 -9.66 6.10 11.64
N SER A 130 -9.15 5.44 10.59
CA SER A 130 -7.74 5.08 10.47
C SER A 130 -6.83 6.31 10.45
N VAL A 131 -7.20 7.36 9.70
CA VAL A 131 -6.41 8.60 9.63
C VAL A 131 -6.36 9.30 10.98
N ILE A 132 -7.49 9.41 11.67
CA ILE A 132 -7.55 10.02 13.01
C ILE A 132 -6.68 9.24 13.99
N LEU A 133 -6.78 7.91 13.99
CA LEU A 133 -6.04 7.04 14.91
C LEU A 133 -4.53 7.12 14.69
N VAL A 134 -4.09 7.11 13.42
CA VAL A 134 -2.67 7.25 13.06
C VAL A 134 -2.13 8.63 13.48
N ASN A 135 -2.87 9.71 13.19
CA ASN A 135 -2.48 11.06 13.62
C ASN A 135 -2.40 11.19 15.14
N TYR A 136 -3.34 10.58 15.87
CA TYR A 136 -3.35 10.60 17.32
C TYR A 136 -2.12 9.90 17.91
N ILE A 137 -1.77 8.71 17.40
CA ILE A 137 -0.60 7.96 17.86
C ILE A 137 0.70 8.71 17.55
N PHE A 138 0.77 9.42 16.42
CA PHE A 138 1.94 10.20 16.05
C PHE A 138 2.08 11.53 16.79
N MET A 139 1.03 12.01 17.48
CA MET A 139 1.03 13.31 18.13
C MET A 139 2.04 13.40 19.29
N ASP A 140 2.33 12.27 19.94
CA ASP A 140 3.32 12.19 21.02
C ASP A 140 4.78 12.21 20.53
N GLY A 141 5.01 12.12 19.21
CA GLY A 141 6.33 12.20 18.58
C GLY A 141 7.31 11.08 18.95
N LYS A 142 6.84 10.05 19.68
CA LYS A 142 7.59 8.87 20.09
C LYS A 142 6.87 7.63 19.55
N CYS A 143 7.63 6.60 19.20
CA CYS A 143 7.07 5.31 18.84
C CYS A 143 7.51 4.24 19.82
N ASP A 144 6.54 3.73 20.57
CA ASP A 144 6.71 2.58 21.45
C ASP A 144 6.21 1.30 20.77
N TYR A 145 6.78 0.15 21.17
CA TYR A 145 6.34 -1.17 20.70
C TYR A 145 4.83 -1.40 20.93
N PHE A 146 4.30 -0.85 22.03
CA PHE A 146 2.88 -0.94 22.36
C PHE A 146 2.00 -0.17 21.37
N GLN A 147 2.41 1.05 21.00
CA GLN A 147 1.70 1.87 20.02
C GLN A 147 1.72 1.22 18.62
N GLY A 148 2.88 0.68 18.21
CA GLY A 148 3.01 -0.05 16.95
C GLY A 148 2.15 -1.32 16.92
N THR A 149 2.14 -2.09 18.00
CA THR A 149 1.29 -3.29 18.12
C THR A 149 -0.20 -2.94 18.08
N ALA A 150 -0.61 -1.84 18.73
CA ALA A 150 -1.99 -1.36 18.67
C ALA A 150 -2.43 -1.03 17.23
N LEU A 151 -1.58 -0.38 16.44
CA LEU A 151 -1.83 -0.10 15.01
C LEU A 151 -2.03 -1.39 14.20
N VAL A 152 -1.18 -2.40 14.41
CA VAL A 152 -1.30 -3.70 13.74
C VAL A 152 -2.61 -4.40 14.13
N VAL A 153 -2.99 -4.37 15.42
CA VAL A 153 -4.24 -4.96 15.88
C VAL A 153 -5.46 -4.27 15.25
N VAL A 154 -5.45 -2.93 15.17
CA VAL A 154 -6.52 -2.17 14.50
C VAL A 154 -6.61 -2.54 13.02
N TYR A 155 -5.47 -2.66 12.32
CA TYR A 155 -5.44 -3.10 10.93
C TYR A 155 -6.04 -4.50 10.76
N LEU A 156 -5.73 -5.46 11.64
CA LEU A 156 -6.31 -6.80 11.62
C LEU A 156 -7.83 -6.79 11.89
N ILE A 157 -8.31 -5.92 12.78
CA ILE A 157 -9.75 -5.74 13.04
C ILE A 157 -10.45 -5.17 11.80
N LEU A 158 -9.85 -4.17 11.12
CA LEU A 158 -10.39 -3.63 9.87
C LEU A 158 -10.39 -4.68 8.75
N MET A 159 -9.35 -5.51 8.66
CA MET A 159 -9.28 -6.60 7.71
C MET A 159 -10.37 -7.65 7.97
N ALA A 160 -10.62 -8.00 9.25
CA ALA A 160 -11.73 -8.87 9.62
C ALA A 160 -13.09 -8.22 9.32
N LEU A 161 -13.25 -6.92 9.58
CA LEU A 161 -14.45 -6.16 9.21
C LEU A 161 -14.74 -6.27 7.72
N TYR A 162 -13.73 -6.08 6.85
CA TYR A 162 -13.92 -6.21 5.40
C TYR A 162 -14.17 -7.63 4.93
N PHE A 163 -13.64 -8.63 5.65
CA PHE A 163 -13.92 -10.03 5.35
C PHE A 163 -15.37 -10.41 5.68
N PHE A 164 -15.93 -9.89 6.76
CA PHE A 164 -17.32 -10.14 7.19
C PHE A 164 -18.34 -9.15 6.64
N ALA A 165 -17.90 -8.02 6.06
CA ALA A 165 -18.78 -7.00 5.51
C ALA A 165 -19.61 -7.58 4.35
N PRO A 166 -20.96 -7.57 4.43
CA PRO A 166 -21.80 -7.98 3.32
C PRO A 166 -21.61 -7.01 2.16
N SER A 167 -21.50 -7.53 0.93
CA SER A 167 -21.56 -6.71 -0.27
C SER A 167 -22.84 -5.85 -0.26
N PRO A 168 -22.78 -4.55 -0.59
CA PRO A 168 -23.99 -3.75 -0.73
C PRO A 168 -24.94 -4.44 -1.70
N ARG A 169 -26.20 -4.61 -1.30
CA ARG A 169 -27.26 -5.15 -2.15
C ARG A 169 -27.28 -4.29 -3.41
N SER A 170 -26.92 -4.87 -4.55
CA SER A 170 -27.31 -4.34 -5.85
C SER A 170 -28.82 -4.09 -5.78
N CYS A 171 -29.20 -2.82 -5.87
CA CYS A 171 -30.60 -2.43 -5.95
C CYS A 171 -31.21 -3.20 -7.13
N PRO A 172 -32.38 -3.86 -6.98
CA PRO A 172 -33.04 -4.44 -8.13
C PRO A 172 -33.40 -3.30 -9.08
N SER A 173 -32.72 -3.23 -10.22
CA SER A 173 -33.28 -2.59 -11.39
C SER A 173 -34.56 -3.34 -11.74
N THR A 174 -35.68 -2.63 -11.64
CA THR A 174 -37.02 -2.93 -12.20
C THR A 174 -37.10 -4.12 -13.15
#